data_AF-A0A962WA32-F1
#
_entry.id   AF-A0A962WA32-F1
#
_cell.length_a   1.000
_cell.length_b   1.000
_cell.length_c   1.000
_cell.angle_alpha   90.00
_cell.angle_beta   90.00
_cell.angle_gamma   90.00
#
_symmetry.space_group_name_H-M   'P 1'
#
loop_
_entity.id
_entity.type
_entity.pdbx_description
1 polymer ?
#
loop_
_entity_poly.entity_id
_entity_poly.type
_entity_poly.pdbx_seq_one_letter_code
_entity_poly.pdbx_strand_id
1 'polypeptide(L)'
;MGRPTMSLTSSSFTLRPLPRTFGALVTDVRLSALDDATFAELYQAWLEHALLIFPAQGLTDAEQRVFASRFGPLVEQLEAVEISN
;
A
#
# COMPACT_ATOMS: atom_id res chain seq x y z
N MET A 1 24.35 -1.95 -30.10
CA MET A 1 24.58 -0.87 -29.10
C MET A 1 23.53 -1.03 -28.01
N GLY A 2 23.83 -1.76 -26.94
CA GLY A 2 22.87 -2.05 -25.88
C GLY A 2 22.55 -0.79 -25.10
N ARG A 3 21.26 -0.48 -24.90
CA ARG A 3 20.86 0.59 -24.00
C ARG A 3 21.25 0.17 -22.58
N PRO A 4 21.98 0.99 -21.80
CA PRO A 4 22.25 0.69 -20.41
C PRO A 4 20.92 0.65 -19.64
N THR A 5 20.69 -0.46 -18.94
CA THR A 5 19.61 -0.58 -17.95
C THR A 5 19.83 0.49 -16.89
N MET A 6 18.99 1.53 -16.87
CA MET A 6 18.92 2.43 -15.72
C MET A 6 18.25 1.67 -14.58
N SER A 7 19.07 1.07 -13.70
CA SER A 7 18.58 0.60 -12.39
C SER A 7 18.67 1.78 -11.43
N LEU A 8 17.57 2.54 -11.32
CA LEU A 8 17.37 3.49 -10.23
C LEU A 8 16.51 2.78 -9.20
N THR A 9 17.11 2.00 -8.31
CA THR A 9 16.37 1.32 -7.24
C THR A 9 17.15 1.34 -5.94
N SER A 10 17.06 2.46 -5.24
CA SER A 10 16.88 2.38 -3.79
C SER A 10 15.37 2.22 -3.58
N SER A 11 14.85 1.01 -3.77
CA SER A 11 13.46 0.70 -3.42
C SER A 11 13.46 0.06 -2.05
N SER A 12 12.73 0.68 -1.13
CA SER A 12 12.62 0.25 0.27
C SER A 12 11.82 -1.06 0.42
N PHE A 13 11.21 -1.55 -0.67
CA PHE A 13 10.43 -2.78 -0.75
C PHE A 13 10.45 -3.37 -2.18
N THR A 14 10.02 -4.62 -2.32
CA THR A 14 9.87 -5.26 -3.64
C THR A 14 8.44 -5.08 -4.14
N LEU A 15 8.28 -4.64 -5.38
CA LEU A 15 6.99 -4.50 -6.05
C LEU A 15 6.91 -5.41 -7.28
N ARG A 16 5.85 -6.20 -7.36
CA ARG A 16 5.56 -7.07 -8.52
C ARG A 16 4.15 -6.79 -9.05
N PRO A 17 4.00 -6.20 -10.25
CA PRO A 17 2.69 -6.02 -10.87
C PRO A 17 1.96 -7.36 -11.03
N LEU A 18 0.64 -7.34 -10.87
CA LEU A 18 -0.19 -8.51 -11.12
C LEU A 18 -0.29 -8.77 -12.64
N PRO A 19 -0.56 -10.01 -13.07
CA PRO A 19 -0.82 -10.32 -14.48
C PRO A 19 -2.22 -9.85 -14.91
N ARG A 20 -2.55 -8.59 -14.66
CA ARG A 20 -3.84 -7.90 -14.89
C ARG A 20 -3.56 -6.44 -15.25
N THR A 21 -4.61 -5.68 -15.56
CA THR A 21 -4.50 -4.25 -15.97
C THR A 21 -4.19 -3.31 -14.80
N PHE A 22 -4.30 -3.77 -13.56
CA PHE A 22 -3.99 -2.99 -12.36
C PHE A 22 -3.54 -3.92 -11.22
N GLY A 23 -2.98 -3.32 -10.19
CA GLY A 23 -2.58 -3.95 -8.95
C GLY A 23 -1.15 -4.47 -8.92
N ALA A 24 -0.57 -4.50 -7.73
CA ALA A 24 0.76 -5.07 -7.48
C ALA A 24 0.82 -5.80 -6.14
N LEU A 25 1.65 -6.85 -6.08
CA LEU A 25 2.08 -7.46 -4.81
C LEU A 25 3.31 -6.70 -4.29
N VAL A 26 3.27 -6.32 -3.03
CA VAL A 26 4.37 -5.68 -2.34
C VAL A 26 4.92 -6.61 -1.26
N THR A 27 6.22 -6.86 -1.28
CA THR A 27 6.93 -7.69 -0.29
C THR A 27 8.13 -6.95 0.28
N ASP A 28 8.78 -7.53 1.29
CA ASP A 28 9.97 -6.94 1.94
C ASP A 28 9.68 -5.62 2.65
N VAL A 29 8.42 -5.44 3.09
CA VAL A 29 7.95 -4.28 3.83
C VAL A 29 7.22 -4.71 5.09
N ARG A 30 7.36 -3.93 6.16
CA ARG A 30 6.63 -4.09 7.42
C ARG A 30 5.73 -2.89 7.66
N LEU A 31 4.41 -3.07 7.51
CA LEU A 31 3.45 -1.97 7.61
C LEU A 31 3.36 -1.34 9.01
N SER A 32 3.64 -2.10 10.08
CA SER A 32 3.60 -1.60 11.46
C SER A 32 4.78 -0.71 11.86
N ALA A 33 5.85 -0.67 11.06
CA ALA A 33 7.07 0.08 11.36
C ALA A 33 7.56 0.85 10.13
N LEU A 34 6.61 1.43 9.39
CA LEU A 34 6.87 2.10 8.12
C LEU A 34 7.34 3.54 8.36
N ASP A 35 8.52 3.91 7.85
CA ASP A 35 8.97 5.31 7.87
C ASP A 35 8.27 6.15 6.78
N ASP A 36 8.43 7.47 6.88
CA ASP A 36 7.74 8.41 5.99
C ASP A 36 8.27 8.35 4.55
N ALA A 37 9.56 8.05 4.36
CA ALA A 37 10.17 7.92 3.04
C ALA A 37 9.62 6.70 2.29
N THR A 38 9.60 5.54 2.96
CA THR A 38 9.02 4.29 2.47
C THR A 38 7.53 4.45 2.20
N PHE A 39 6.81 5.19 3.06
CA PHE A 39 5.40 5.50 2.81
C PHE A 39 5.19 6.34 1.56
N ALA A 40 6.02 7.36 1.32
CA ALA A 40 5.92 8.17 0.12
C ALA A 40 6.13 7.32 -1.15
N GLU A 41 7.10 6.41 -1.15
CA GLU A 41 7.30 5.44 -2.24
C GLU A 41 6.07 4.52 -2.42
N LEU A 42 5.53 3.97 -1.34
CA LEU A 42 4.31 3.14 -1.38
C LEU A 42 3.09 3.92 -1.90
N TYR A 43 2.96 5.18 -1.52
CA TYR A 43 1.86 6.03 -1.96
C TYR A 43 1.94 6.27 -3.48
N GLN A 44 3.15 6.53 -4.02
CA GLN A 44 3.33 6.64 -5.48
C GLN A 44 3.01 5.33 -6.19
N ALA A 45 3.47 4.20 -5.67
CA ALA A 45 3.14 2.88 -6.20
C ALA A 45 1.61 2.62 -6.17
N TRP A 46 0.91 3.08 -5.14
CA TRP A 46 -0.53 2.98 -5.05
C TRP A 46 -1.24 3.83 -6.12
N LEU A 47 -0.78 5.05 -6.37
CA LEU A 47 -1.34 5.90 -7.44
C LEU A 47 -1.15 5.29 -8.83
N GLU A 48 -0.01 4.63 -9.09
CA GLU A 48 0.28 3.97 -10.36
C GLU A 48 -0.51 2.67 -10.56
N HIS A 49 -0.61 1.85 -9.51
CA HIS A 49 -1.17 0.50 -9.61
C HIS A 49 -2.61 0.38 -9.11
N ALA A 50 -3.16 1.40 -8.46
CA ALA A 50 -4.49 1.49 -7.85
C ALA A 50 -4.82 0.47 -6.73
N LEU A 51 -4.09 -0.64 -6.65
CA LEU A 51 -4.25 -1.70 -5.66
C LEU A 51 -2.87 -2.23 -5.25
N LEU A 52 -2.61 -2.29 -3.95
CA LEU A 52 -1.40 -2.93 -3.41
C LEU A 52 -1.82 -4.07 -2.48
N ILE A 53 -1.17 -5.23 -2.64
CA ILE A 53 -1.41 -6.43 -1.83
C ILE A 53 -0.18 -6.66 -0.95
N PHE A 54 -0.38 -6.71 0.37
CA PHE A 54 0.66 -6.93 1.37
C PHE A 54 0.44 -8.28 2.08
N PRO A 55 1.12 -9.36 1.68
CA PRO A 55 0.93 -10.66 2.31
C PRO A 55 1.57 -10.69 3.70
N ALA A 56 1.02 -11.56 4.58
CA ALA A 56 1.62 -11.96 5.85
C ALA A 56 2.01 -10.85 6.84
N GLN A 57 1.24 -9.75 6.91
CA GLN A 57 1.54 -8.63 7.81
C GLN A 57 1.13 -8.86 9.27
N GLY A 58 0.03 -9.60 9.51
CA GLY A 58 -0.43 -9.95 10.86
C GLY A 58 -0.69 -8.74 11.76
N LEU A 59 -1.29 -7.66 11.22
CA LEU A 59 -1.52 -6.41 11.95
C LEU A 59 -2.60 -6.55 13.02
N THR A 60 -2.38 -5.91 14.17
CA THR A 60 -3.42 -5.64 15.16
C THR A 60 -4.35 -4.51 14.69
N ASP A 61 -5.54 -4.38 15.29
CA ASP A 61 -6.48 -3.29 15.00
C ASP A 61 -5.87 -1.89 15.20
N ALA A 62 -4.96 -1.75 16.16
CA ALA A 62 -4.25 -0.50 16.40
C ALA A 62 -3.28 -0.20 15.25
N GLU A 63 -2.47 -1.18 14.84
CA GLU A 63 -1.52 -1.03 13.74
C GLU A 63 -2.22 -0.81 12.40
N GLN A 64 -3.35 -1.50 12.15
CA GLN A 64 -4.14 -1.30 10.95
C GLN A 64 -4.70 0.13 10.90
N ARG A 65 -5.19 0.68 12.02
CA ARG A 65 -5.65 2.08 12.09
C ARG A 65 -4.53 3.07 11.87
N VAL A 66 -3.35 2.83 12.45
CA VAL A 66 -2.16 3.68 12.23
C VAL A 66 -1.73 3.67 10.76
N PHE A 67 -1.71 2.52 10.10
CA PHE A 67 -1.40 2.45 8.68
C PHE A 67 -2.47 3.12 7.82
N ALA A 68 -3.76 2.85 8.08
CA ALA A 68 -4.86 3.40 7.30
C ALA A 68 -4.97 4.93 7.42
N SER A 69 -4.67 5.51 8.59
CA SER A 69 -4.74 6.96 8.80
C SER A 69 -3.72 7.75 7.96
N ARG A 70 -2.67 7.07 7.46
CA ARG A 70 -1.67 7.67 6.57
C ARG A 70 -2.26 8.02 5.19
N PHE A 71 -3.38 7.39 4.82
CA PHE A 71 -4.12 7.69 3.58
C PHE A 71 -5.16 8.81 3.75
N GLY A 72 -5.45 9.21 4.99
CA GLY A 72 -6.42 10.26 5.31
C GLY A 72 -7.18 9.99 6.61
N PRO A 73 -8.14 10.87 6.96
CA PRO A 73 -8.99 10.68 8.13
C PRO A 73 -9.76 9.36 8.06
N LEU A 74 -9.75 8.60 9.15
CA LEU A 74 -10.56 7.39 9.26
C LEU A 74 -12.02 7.78 9.47
N VAL A 75 -12.94 7.09 8.79
CA VAL A 75 -14.37 7.19 9.08
C VAL A 75 -14.67 6.34 10.32
N GLU A 76 -15.21 6.97 11.35
CA GLU A 76 -15.77 6.26 12.50
C GLU A 76 -17.08 5.61 12.05
N GLN A 77 -17.21 4.33 12.35
CA GLN A 77 -18.35 3.43 12.07
C GLN A 77 -19.52 4.07 11.31
N LEU A 78 -19.69 3.69 10.03
CA LEU A 78 -21.00 3.81 9.39
C LEU A 78 -21.97 2.96 10.21
N GLU A 79 -22.74 3.58 11.12
CA GLU A 79 -24.00 3.01 11.55
C GLU A 79 -24.81 2.81 10.27
N ALA A 80 -25.04 1.54 9.91
CA ALA A 80 -25.94 1.22 8.82
C ALA A 80 -27.31 1.78 9.21
N VAL A 81 -27.64 2.97 8.71
CA VAL A 81 -28.98 3.52 8.84
C VAL A 81 -29.88 2.58 8.05
N GLU A 82 -30.74 1.82 8.75
CA GLU A 82 -31.75 1.00 8.11
C GLU A 82 -32.63 1.92 7.25
N ILE A 83 -32.43 1.90 5.92
CA ILE A 83 -33.36 2.52 4.99
C ILE A 83 -34.57 1.59 4.97
N SER A 84 -35.56 1.84 5.85
CA SER A 84 -36.86 1.17 5.74
C SER A 84 -37.48 1.53 4.39
N ASN A 85 -37.77 0.51 3.59
CA ASN A 85 -38.56 0.61 2.37
C ASN A 85 -40.06 0.64 2.69
#